data_AF-A0A450VNG0-F1
#
_entry.id   AF-A0A450VNG0-F1
#
_cell.length_a   1.000
_cell.length_b   1.000
_cell.length_c   1.000
_cell.angle_alpha   90.00
_cell.angle_beta   90.00
_cell.angle_gamma   90.00
#
_symmetry.space_group_name_H-M   'P 1'
#
loop_
_entity.id
_entity.type
_entity.pdbx_description
1 polymer ?
#
loop_
_entity_poly.entity_id
_entity_poly.type
_entity_poly.pdbx_seq_one_letter_code
_entity_poly.pdbx_strand_id
1 'polypeptide(L)'
;MAPMNTQALCRVVTQSIPLLLDFPARRFSVDYDRDADVLYIGFDRPQNATDSEMTDDGFLLRYRGEQLIGVTILDASTRTPQSASERR
;
A
#
# COMPACT_ATOMS: atom_id res chain seq x y z
N MET A 1 1.77 13.16 19.06
CA MET A 1 0.68 12.31 18.59
C MET A 1 -0.44 12.39 19.61
N ALA A 2 -1.66 12.83 19.25
CA ALA A 2 -2.79 12.84 20.18
C ALA A 2 -3.14 11.40 20.61
N PRO A 3 -3.68 11.19 21.83
CA PRO A 3 -4.09 9.86 22.27
C PRO A 3 -5.14 9.31 21.30
N MET A 4 -4.84 8.15 20.72
CA MET A 4 -5.72 7.47 19.78
C MET A 4 -6.91 6.90 20.56
N ASN A 5 -8.13 7.26 20.16
CA ASN A 5 -9.34 6.71 20.75
C ASN A 5 -9.44 5.21 20.42
N THR A 6 -9.40 4.35 21.45
CA THR A 6 -9.44 2.89 21.31
C THR A 6 -10.65 2.39 20.53
N GLN A 7 -11.84 2.98 20.71
CA GLN A 7 -13.03 2.56 19.95
C GLN A 7 -12.91 2.92 18.46
N ALA A 8 -12.36 4.09 18.15
CA ALA A 8 -12.12 4.50 16.78
C ALA A 8 -11.11 3.57 16.10
N LEU A 9 -10.04 3.20 16.80
CA LEU A 9 -9.06 2.22 16.31
C LEU A 9 -9.72 0.86 16.04
N CYS A 10 -10.44 0.29 17.01
CA CYS A 10 -11.09 -1.00 16.85
C CYS A 10 -12.03 -1.01 15.64
N ARG A 11 -12.77 0.08 15.42
CA ARG A 11 -13.66 0.24 14.26
C ARG A 11 -12.88 0.19 12.95
N VAL A 12 -11.84 1.02 12.81
CA VAL A 12 -11.02 1.09 11.59
C VAL A 12 -10.38 -0.27 11.31
N VAL A 13 -9.77 -0.89 12.33
CA VAL A 13 -9.15 -2.22 12.19
C VAL A 13 -10.16 -3.24 11.71
N THR A 14 -11.35 -3.29 12.31
CA THR A 14 -12.41 -4.24 11.93
C THR A 14 -12.85 -4.05 10.48
N GLN A 15 -12.96 -2.79 10.02
CA GLN A 15 -13.31 -2.48 8.64
C GLN A 15 -12.21 -2.88 7.64
N SER A 16 -10.94 -2.89 8.06
CA SER A 16 -9.82 -3.29 7.22
C SER A 16 -9.62 -4.80 7.13
N ILE A 17 -10.09 -5.60 8.12
CA ILE A 17 -9.86 -7.06 8.19
C ILE A 17 -10.11 -7.78 6.85
N PRO A 18 -11.25 -7.60 6.15
CA PRO A 18 -11.49 -8.31 4.89
C PRO A 18 -10.41 -8.01 3.84
N LEU A 19 -10.02 -6.73 3.69
CA LEU A 19 -8.98 -6.31 2.75
C LEU A 19 -7.60 -6.87 3.12
N LEU A 20 -7.31 -6.97 4.41
CA LEU A 20 -6.05 -7.53 4.91
C LEU A 20 -6.00 -9.06 4.72
N LEU A 21 -7.13 -9.75 4.81
CA LEU A 21 -7.24 -11.20 4.62
C LEU A 21 -7.23 -11.60 3.13
N ASP A 22 -7.83 -10.79 2.27
CA ASP A 22 -7.81 -10.98 0.81
C ASP A 22 -6.49 -10.53 0.16
N PHE A 23 -5.58 -9.96 0.95
CA PHE A 23 -4.31 -9.46 0.45
C PHE A 23 -3.43 -10.60 -0.10
N PRO A 24 -2.85 -10.47 -1.30
CA PRO A 24 -2.16 -11.58 -1.97
C PRO A 24 -0.85 -12.00 -1.27
N ALA A 25 -0.30 -11.15 -0.40
CA ALA A 25 0.91 -11.44 0.36
C ALA A 25 0.60 -11.85 1.80
N ARG A 26 1.13 -13.00 2.23
CA ARG A 26 0.98 -13.51 3.61
C ARG A 26 1.66 -12.64 4.67
N ARG A 27 2.70 -11.91 4.27
CA ARG A 27 3.44 -10.99 5.13
C ARG A 27 3.68 -9.72 4.32
N PHE A 28 3.41 -8.58 4.94
CA PHE A 28 3.72 -7.30 4.34
C PHE A 28 3.95 -6.25 5.42
N SER A 29 4.54 -5.13 5.02
CA SER A 29 4.69 -3.93 5.85
C SER A 29 4.07 -2.75 5.13
N VAL A 30 3.45 -1.85 5.89
CA VAL A 30 2.90 -0.59 5.41
C VAL A 30 3.59 0.54 6.17
N ASP A 31 4.13 1.50 5.44
CA ASP A 31 4.79 2.68 5.99
C ASP A 31 4.29 3.93 5.24
N TYR A 32 3.78 4.92 5.97
CA TYR A 32 3.27 6.15 5.39
C TYR A 32 4.16 7.31 5.81
N ASP A 33 4.88 7.87 4.83
CA ASP A 33 5.63 9.11 4.99
C ASP A 33 4.69 10.29 4.75
N ARG A 34 4.30 10.94 5.84
CA ARG A 34 3.40 12.09 5.81
C ARG A 34 4.05 13.32 5.18
N ASP A 35 5.35 13.50 5.33
CA ASP A 35 6.03 14.70 4.84
C ASP A 35 6.15 14.68 3.32
N ALA A 36 6.30 13.48 2.75
CA ALA A 36 6.33 13.26 1.30
C ALA A 36 4.94 12.95 0.68
N ASP A 37 3.91 12.68 1.47
CA ASP A 37 2.62 12.11 1.04
C ASP A 37 2.78 10.80 0.23
N VAL A 38 3.60 9.89 0.76
CA VAL A 38 3.94 8.62 0.10
C VAL A 38 3.63 7.42 0.99
N LEU A 39 2.91 6.44 0.45
CA LEU A 39 2.65 5.16 1.10
C LEU A 39 3.50 4.05 0.49
N TYR A 40 4.27 3.36 1.31
CA TYR A 40 5.08 2.21 0.95
C TYR A 40 4.40 0.93 1.42
N ILE A 41 4.25 -0.04 0.52
CA ILE A 41 3.83 -1.40 0.84
C ILE A 41 4.92 -2.37 0.40
N GLY A 42 5.49 -3.13 1.33
CA GLY A 42 6.53 -4.12 1.05
C GLY A 42 6.03 -5.54 1.31
N PHE A 43 6.30 -6.49 0.41
CA PHE A 43 5.79 -7.87 0.48
C PHE A 43 6.76 -8.91 1.05
N ASP A 44 8.07 -8.61 1.07
CA ASP A 44 9.06 -9.52 1.65
C ASP A 44 10.39 -8.81 1.95
N ARG A 45 11.30 -9.51 2.64
CA ARG A 45 12.72 -9.15 2.72
C ARG A 45 13.56 -10.05 1.79
N PRO A 46 14.69 -9.58 1.26
CA PRO A 46 15.23 -8.22 1.38
C PRO A 46 14.43 -7.18 0.58
N GLN A 47 14.61 -5.89 0.91
CA GLN A 47 13.90 -4.76 0.28
C GLN A 47 14.66 -4.14 -0.92
N ASN A 48 15.81 -4.71 -1.31
CA ASN A 48 16.60 -4.21 -2.43
C ASN A 48 15.92 -4.55 -3.76
N ALA A 49 15.22 -3.59 -4.33
CA ALA A 49 14.72 -3.68 -5.70
C ALA A 49 15.91 -3.61 -6.66
N THR A 50 15.84 -4.35 -7.76
CA THR A 50 16.76 -4.20 -8.90
C THR A 50 16.16 -3.35 -10.00
N ASP A 51 14.82 -3.24 -10.02
CA ASP A 51 14.09 -2.51 -11.04
C ASP A 51 12.81 -1.88 -10.46
N SER A 52 12.27 -0.88 -11.15
CA SER A 52 11.02 -0.21 -10.78
C SER A 52 10.29 0.33 -11.99
N GLU A 53 8.97 0.18 -11.99
CA GLU A 53 8.08 0.63 -13.08
C GLU A 53 7.02 1.57 -12.51
N MET A 54 6.86 2.75 -13.13
CA MET A 54 5.78 3.69 -12.79
C MET A 54 4.57 3.39 -13.69
N THR A 55 3.41 3.14 -13.08
CA THR A 55 2.15 2.99 -13.82
C THR A 55 1.52 4.36 -14.10
N ASP A 56 0.66 4.43 -15.12
CA ASP A 56 -0.10 5.64 -15.44
C ASP A 56 -1.02 6.09 -14.30
N ASP A 57 -1.47 5.12 -13.48
CA ASP A 57 -2.27 5.37 -12.28
C ASP A 57 -1.39 5.77 -11.07
N GLY A 58 -0.12 6.12 -11.27
CA GLY A 58 0.78 6.66 -10.25
C GLY A 58 1.26 5.65 -9.19
N PHE A 59 1.28 4.36 -9.51
CA PHE A 59 1.89 3.34 -8.64
C PHE A 59 3.31 3.06 -9.12
N LEU A 60 4.29 3.17 -8.23
CA LEU A 60 5.66 2.74 -8.51
C LEU A 60 5.84 1.31 -8.01
N LEU A 61 5.80 0.36 -8.94
CA LEU A 61 5.99 -1.06 -8.69
C LEU A 61 7.49 -1.35 -8.53
N ARG A 62 7.87 -2.06 -7.47
CA ARG A 62 9.27 -2.38 -7.15
C ARG A 62 9.54 -3.85 -7.33
N TYR A 63 10.52 -4.19 -8.17
CA TYR A 63 10.83 -5.56 -8.54
C TYR A 63 12.23 -5.99 -8.13
N ARG A 64 12.41 -7.29 -7.90
CA ARG A 64 13.71 -7.96 -7.91
C ARG A 64 13.68 -9.06 -8.96
N GLY A 65 14.41 -8.87 -10.06
CA GLY A 65 14.18 -9.67 -11.26
C GLY A 65 12.71 -9.57 -11.67
N GLU A 66 12.04 -10.71 -11.80
CA GLU A 66 10.61 -10.78 -12.16
C GLU A 66 9.66 -10.73 -10.95
N GLN A 67 10.18 -10.73 -9.72
CA GLN A 67 9.37 -10.77 -8.51
C GLN A 67 8.98 -9.37 -8.05
N LEU A 68 7.67 -9.09 -7.94
CA LEU A 68 7.17 -7.87 -7.30
C LEU A 68 7.41 -7.93 -5.79
N ILE A 69 8.23 -7.02 -5.26
CA ILE A 69 8.63 -6.99 -3.84
C ILE A 69 7.99 -5.84 -3.05
N GLY A 70 7.38 -4.87 -3.74
CA GLY A 70 6.66 -3.79 -3.10
C GLY A 70 6.03 -2.81 -4.08
N VAL A 71 5.30 -1.85 -3.51
CA VAL A 71 4.65 -0.75 -4.24
C VAL A 71 4.89 0.54 -3.45
N THR A 72 5.16 1.63 -4.16
CA THR A 72 5.21 2.98 -3.63
C THR A 72 4.09 3.78 -4.27
N ILE A 73 3.22 4.37 -3.46
CA ILE A 73 2.05 5.13 -3.90
C ILE A 73 2.30 6.61 -3.59
N LEU A 74 2.37 7.43 -4.63
CA LEU A 74 2.51 8.88 -4.51
C LEU A 74 1.13 9.55 -4.34
N ASP A 75 1.12 10.72 -3.71
CA ASP A 75 -0.09 11.49 -3.38
C ASP A 75 -1.12 10.65 -2.62
N ALA A 76 -0.63 9.79 -1.72
CA ALA A 76 -1.40 8.70 -1.12
C ALA A 76 -2.64 9.20 -0.37
N SER A 77 -2.57 10.37 0.26
CA SER A 77 -3.67 10.99 0.98
C SER A 77 -4.87 11.38 0.11
N THR A 78 -4.64 11.57 -1.19
CA THR A 78 -5.67 11.97 -2.16
C THR A 78 -6.22 10.80 -2.97
N ARG A 79 -5.65 9.60 -2.81
CA ARG A 79 -6.10 8.40 -3.50
C ARG A 79 -7.48 7.97 -3.02
N THR A 80 -8.47 8.19 -3.85
CA THR A 80 -9.74 7.49 -3.75
C THR A 80 -9.62 6.13 -4.42
N PRO A 81 -10.32 5.08 -3.95
CA PRO A 81 -10.48 3.87 -4.75
C PRO A 81 -11.07 4.29 -6.08
N GLN A 82 -10.26 4.26 -7.14
CA GLN A 82 -10.80 4.42 -8.47
C GLN A 82 -11.67 3.18 -8.66
N SER A 83 -12.99 3.37 -8.63
CA SER A 83 -13.91 2.33 -9.08
C SER A 83 -13.34 1.85 -10.40
N ALA A 84 -13.05 0.55 -10.51
CA ALA A 84 -12.59 -0.08 -11.74
C ALA A 84 -13.62 0.18 -12.85
N SER A 85 -13.57 1.36 -13.45
CA SER A 85 -14.25 1.69 -14.68
C SER A 85 -13.31 1.26 -15.78
N GLU A 86 -13.83 0.42 -16.65
CA GLU A 86 -13.21 -0.07 -17.89
C GLU A 86 -12.43 -1.38 -17.77
N ARG A 87 -13.19 -2.46 -17.51
CA ARG A 87 -13.08 -3.64 -18.39
C ARG A 87 -14.36 -3.73 -19.21
N ARG A 88 -14.32 -3.15 -20.41
CA ARG A 88 -15.15 -3.56 -21.54
C ARG A 88 -14.46 -4.71 -22.25
#